data_AF-A0A7Y3PWI9-F1
#
_entry.id   AF-A0A7Y3PWI9-F1
#
_cell.length_a   1.000
_cell.length_b   1.000
_cell.length_c   1.000
_cell.angle_alpha   90.00
_cell.angle_beta   90.00
_cell.angle_gamma   90.00
#
_symmetry.space_group_name_H-M   'P 1'
#
loop_
_entity.id
_entity.type
_entity.pdbx_description
1 polymer ?
#
loop_
_entity_poly.entity_id
_entity_poly.type
_entity_poly.pdbx_seq_one_letter_code
_entity_poly.pdbx_strand_id
1 'polypeptide(L)'
;MPGCRLADIWDNDVTEVIGMTEVLLAVGTRKGLFIGRRRGGTWEFDEGPYFNAQAVYSVAIDTRGERPRLLAGGDSAHWGPSVFHSDDLGRGWTEPARPAVKFPKDTGTSLERVWQLHPAAAEPDVVYAGTEPAALYRSEDRGETFELVRPLWEHPTRSKWVPGGGGEGLHTVVTDKRDPRAVTVAVSTAGVFRTTDGGASWSPSNSGVSAVFLPDPDPEFGQCVHKVTQDAATPDRLYLQNHWGVYRSDDAGSHWTDIGEGLPSTFGFAVAAHPHRGDTAYVFPINADADRVPADHRCRVFRTADAGKSWEPLSAGLPREDHYGTVLRDALCTDDADPAGVYFGNRNGEVFASADDGDSWQQLASHLPDVLCVRAAVVG
;
A
#
# COMPACT_ATOMS: atom_id res chain seq x y z
N MET A 1 -51.16 -33.22 -33.04
CA MET A 1 -49.98 -33.33 -32.16
C MET A 1 -49.01 -32.24 -32.57
N PRO A 2 -48.89 -31.14 -31.81
CA PRO A 2 -47.94 -30.08 -32.11
C PRO A 2 -46.54 -30.47 -31.62
N GLY A 3 -45.55 -30.27 -32.48
CA GLY A 3 -44.14 -30.51 -32.18
C GLY A 3 -43.57 -29.39 -31.32
N CYS A 4 -43.01 -29.77 -30.18
CA CYS A 4 -42.21 -28.91 -29.31
C CYS A 4 -40.94 -28.48 -30.07
N ARG A 5 -40.76 -27.17 -30.31
CA ARG A 5 -39.44 -26.57 -30.54
C ARG A 5 -39.08 -25.82 -29.27
N LEU A 6 -38.21 -26.40 -28.45
CA LEU A 6 -37.38 -25.61 -27.54
C LEU A 6 -36.33 -24.93 -28.42
N ALA A 7 -36.45 -23.63 -28.58
CA ALA A 7 -35.40 -22.77 -29.12
C ALA A 7 -35.17 -21.65 -28.12
N ASP A 8 -33.91 -21.57 -27.68
CA ASP A 8 -33.20 -20.37 -27.24
C ASP A 8 -33.74 -19.64 -26.00
N ILE A 9 -33.48 -20.21 -24.83
CA ILE A 9 -33.32 -19.46 -23.58
C ILE A 9 -32.02 -19.92 -22.92
N TRP A 10 -30.88 -19.54 -23.50
CA TRP A 10 -29.57 -19.61 -22.84
C TRP A 10 -28.77 -18.34 -23.20
N ASP A 11 -28.40 -17.60 -22.15
CA ASP A 11 -27.25 -16.69 -22.02
C ASP A 11 -27.19 -15.33 -22.75
N ASN A 12 -28.27 -14.54 -22.71
CA ASN A 12 -28.12 -13.08 -22.77
C ASN A 12 -28.20 -12.40 -21.38
N ASP A 13 -28.92 -12.98 -20.42
CA ASP A 13 -29.03 -12.40 -19.07
C ASP A 13 -27.74 -12.57 -18.24
N VAL A 14 -26.93 -13.60 -18.49
CA VAL A 14 -25.66 -13.79 -17.78
C VAL A 14 -24.59 -12.84 -18.33
N THR A 15 -24.61 -12.52 -19.62
CA THR A 15 -23.71 -11.54 -20.24
C THR A 15 -24.07 -10.09 -19.90
N GLU A 16 -25.35 -9.80 -19.60
CA GLU A 16 -25.79 -8.47 -19.11
C GLU A 16 -25.54 -8.28 -17.60
N VAL A 17 -25.51 -9.36 -16.81
CA VAL A 17 -25.18 -9.34 -15.37
C VAL A 17 -23.65 -9.42 -15.13
N ILE A 18 -22.85 -9.85 -16.11
CA ILE A 18 -21.41 -9.56 -16.21
C ILE A 18 -21.20 -8.10 -16.71
N GLY A 19 -22.06 -7.21 -16.22
CA GLY A 19 -21.97 -5.77 -16.45
C GLY A 19 -20.73 -5.23 -15.78
N MET A 20 -19.70 -4.95 -16.58
CA MET A 20 -18.82 -3.80 -16.42
C MET A 20 -18.18 -3.61 -15.02
N THR A 21 -17.55 -4.63 -14.42
CA THR A 21 -16.62 -4.40 -13.30
C THR A 21 -15.55 -3.41 -13.76
N GLU A 22 -15.66 -2.17 -13.29
CA GLU A 22 -14.69 -1.12 -13.57
C GLU A 22 -13.63 -1.15 -12.48
N VAL A 23 -12.37 -1.23 -12.86
CA VAL A 23 -11.25 -1.08 -11.91
C VAL A 23 -10.64 0.30 -12.09
N LEU A 24 -10.56 1.07 -11.01
CA LEU A 24 -9.81 2.31 -10.95
C LEU A 24 -8.37 2.01 -10.54
N LEU A 25 -7.39 2.58 -11.23
CA LEU A 25 -5.98 2.55 -10.88
C LEU A 25 -5.47 3.97 -10.69
N ALA A 26 -4.95 4.27 -9.52
CA ALA A 26 -4.30 5.53 -9.19
C ALA A 26 -2.79 5.32 -9.07
N VAL A 27 -2.01 6.10 -9.81
CA VAL A 27 -0.55 6.03 -9.87
C VAL A 27 0.03 7.36 -9.43
N GLY A 28 0.47 7.43 -8.17
CA GLY A 28 1.15 8.59 -7.63
C GLY A 28 2.63 8.58 -8.02
N THR A 29 3.09 9.67 -8.62
CA THR A 29 4.48 9.80 -9.10
C THR A 29 5.16 11.00 -8.48
N ARG A 30 6.47 11.14 -8.71
CA ARG A 30 7.22 12.33 -8.31
C ARG A 30 6.78 13.62 -9.02
N LYS A 31 5.94 13.54 -10.06
CA LYS A 31 5.38 14.70 -10.77
C LYS A 31 3.92 14.48 -11.17
N GLY A 32 3.07 14.23 -10.19
CA GLY A 32 1.62 14.20 -10.33
C GLY A 32 1.01 12.82 -10.17
N LEU A 33 -0.32 12.80 -10.19
CA LEU A 33 -1.17 11.62 -10.05
C LEU A 33 -1.79 11.28 -11.41
N PHE A 34 -1.59 10.05 -11.87
CA PHE A 34 -2.23 9.52 -13.08
C PHE A 34 -3.36 8.60 -12.67
N ILE A 35 -4.50 8.70 -13.35
CA ILE A 35 -5.68 7.87 -13.10
C ILE A 35 -5.96 7.05 -14.36
N GLY A 36 -6.03 5.74 -14.19
CA GLY A 36 -6.41 4.76 -15.20
C GLY A 36 -7.69 4.04 -14.81
N ARG A 37 -8.47 3.61 -15.80
CA ARG A 37 -9.71 2.85 -15.60
C ARG A 37 -9.73 1.64 -16.52
N ARG A 38 -10.08 0.48 -16.00
CA ARG A 38 -10.32 -0.73 -16.78
C ARG A 38 -11.81 -0.93 -16.98
N ARG A 39 -12.28 -0.97 -18.23
CA ARG A 39 -13.67 -1.30 -18.59
C ARG A 39 -13.69 -2.31 -19.72
N GLY A 40 -14.47 -3.38 -19.59
CA GLY A 40 -14.53 -4.43 -20.62
C GLY A 40 -13.14 -5.01 -20.96
N GLY A 41 -12.23 -5.08 -19.99
CA GLY A 41 -10.85 -5.56 -20.17
C GLY A 41 -9.86 -4.55 -20.78
N THR A 42 -10.30 -3.36 -21.18
CA THR A 42 -9.43 -2.34 -21.76
C THR A 42 -9.09 -1.27 -20.74
N TRP A 43 -7.81 -0.88 -20.68
CA TRP A 43 -7.31 0.22 -19.84
C TRP A 43 -7.30 1.54 -20.60
N GLU A 44 -7.83 2.58 -19.98
CA GLU A 44 -7.79 3.96 -20.45
C GLU A 44 -7.24 4.86 -19.33
N PHE A 45 -6.22 5.67 -19.63
CA PHE A 45 -5.71 6.69 -18.71
C PHE A 45 -6.28 8.06 -19.09
N ASP A 46 -6.49 8.89 -18.08
CA ASP A 46 -6.80 10.31 -18.28
C ASP A 46 -5.65 11.00 -19.04
N GLU A 47 -5.95 12.03 -19.84
CA GLU A 47 -5.00 12.63 -20.80
C GLU A 47 -3.71 13.18 -20.17
N GLY A 48 -3.72 13.49 -18.86
CA GLY A 48 -2.57 14.01 -18.16
C GLY A 48 -2.66 13.87 -16.65
N PRO A 49 -1.59 14.24 -15.92
CA PRO A 49 -1.56 14.11 -14.48
C PRO A 49 -2.39 15.18 -13.78
N TYR A 50 -3.07 14.78 -12.71
CA TYR A 50 -3.52 15.68 -11.65
C TYR A 50 -2.31 16.10 -10.80
N PHE A 51 -2.41 17.26 -10.14
CA PHE A 51 -1.33 17.80 -9.29
C PHE A 51 0.02 17.89 -10.01
N ASN A 52 0.00 18.36 -11.26
CA ASN A 52 1.20 18.44 -12.10
C ASN A 52 2.38 19.09 -11.36
N ALA A 53 3.56 18.46 -11.47
CA ALA A 53 4.80 18.82 -10.79
C ALA A 53 4.80 18.74 -9.24
N GLN A 54 3.76 18.19 -8.61
CA GLN A 54 3.77 17.81 -7.19
C GLN A 54 4.08 16.33 -7.04
N ALA A 55 4.86 15.94 -6.03
CA ALA A 55 5.07 14.53 -5.74
C ALA A 55 3.84 13.97 -5.02
N VAL A 56 3.32 12.83 -5.45
CA VAL A 56 2.15 12.18 -4.84
C VAL A 56 2.61 10.89 -4.16
N TYR A 57 2.79 10.96 -2.84
CA TYR A 57 3.39 9.89 -2.04
C TYR A 57 2.37 8.86 -1.55
N SER A 58 1.11 9.28 -1.40
CA SER A 58 0.05 8.41 -0.90
C SER A 58 -1.24 8.65 -1.67
N VAL A 59 -1.94 7.56 -1.93
CA VAL A 59 -3.32 7.56 -2.41
C VAL A 59 -4.11 6.57 -1.56
N ALA A 60 -5.37 6.87 -1.31
CA ALA A 60 -6.36 5.91 -0.81
C ALA A 60 -7.60 5.94 -1.71
N ILE A 61 -8.18 4.77 -1.96
CA ILE A 61 -9.49 4.62 -2.60
C ILE A 61 -10.40 4.01 -1.55
N ASP A 62 -11.36 4.80 -1.08
CA ASP A 62 -12.32 4.40 -0.06
C ASP A 62 -13.68 4.11 -0.68
N THR A 63 -14.02 2.82 -0.77
CA THR A 63 -15.29 2.32 -1.34
C THR A 63 -16.32 1.93 -0.28
N ARG A 64 -16.03 2.16 1.02
CA ARG A 64 -16.87 1.66 2.13
C ARG A 64 -18.19 2.41 2.29
N GLY A 65 -18.26 3.66 1.82
CA GLY A 65 -19.47 4.50 1.89
C GLY A 65 -20.31 4.49 0.62
N GLU A 66 -21.53 5.01 0.70
CA GLU A 66 -22.46 5.14 -0.46
C GLU A 66 -21.86 5.93 -1.64
N ARG A 67 -20.91 6.81 -1.33
CA ARG A 67 -20.12 7.55 -2.32
C ARG A 67 -18.66 7.23 -2.09
N PRO A 68 -17.99 6.55 -3.03
CA PRO A 68 -16.56 6.33 -2.94
C PRO A 68 -15.80 7.66 -2.87
N ARG A 69 -14.73 7.69 -2.09
CA ARG A 69 -13.85 8.86 -1.96
C ARG A 69 -12.41 8.46 -2.27
N LEU A 70 -11.73 9.27 -3.06
CA LEU A 70 -10.29 9.20 -3.23
C LEU A 70 -9.63 10.24 -2.34
N LEU A 71 -8.48 9.90 -1.79
CA LEU A 71 -7.59 10.82 -1.08
C LEU A 71 -6.20 10.76 -1.71
N ALA A 72 -5.53 11.91 -1.81
CA ALA A 72 -4.18 12.01 -2.35
C ALA A 72 -3.30 12.92 -1.48
N GLY A 73 -2.18 12.39 -0.99
CA GLY A 73 -1.16 13.15 -0.28
C GLY A 73 -0.15 13.73 -1.27
N GLY A 74 -0.29 15.03 -1.57
CA GLY A 74 0.59 15.76 -2.47
C GLY A 74 1.64 16.58 -1.73
N ASP A 75 2.84 16.66 -2.29
CA ASP A 75 3.96 17.46 -1.79
C ASP A 75 4.40 18.44 -2.88
N SER A 76 4.07 19.72 -2.67
CA SER A 76 4.46 20.83 -3.54
C SER A 76 5.74 21.47 -3.04
N ALA A 77 6.76 21.54 -3.90
CA ALA A 77 8.00 22.25 -3.58
C ALA A 77 7.82 23.76 -3.33
N HIS A 78 6.67 24.34 -3.70
CA HIS A 78 6.38 25.76 -3.50
C HIS A 78 5.37 26.02 -2.36
N TRP A 79 4.37 25.15 -2.22
CA TRP A 79 3.25 25.35 -1.29
C TRP A 79 3.28 24.42 -0.06
N GLY A 80 4.17 23.43 -0.07
CA GLY A 80 4.27 22.41 0.97
C GLY A 80 3.30 21.23 0.75
N PRO A 81 3.24 20.31 1.73
CA PRO A 81 2.39 19.14 1.68
C PRO A 81 0.91 19.44 1.98
N SER A 82 0.01 18.70 1.32
CA SER A 82 -1.44 18.76 1.52
C SER A 82 -2.09 17.40 1.28
N VAL A 83 -3.36 17.26 1.67
CA VAL A 83 -4.20 16.10 1.37
C VAL A 83 -5.39 16.60 0.56
N PHE A 84 -5.56 16.09 -0.65
CA PHE A 84 -6.67 16.39 -1.54
C PHE A 84 -7.68 15.25 -1.51
N HIS A 85 -8.95 15.53 -1.77
CA HIS A 85 -9.97 14.50 -1.92
C HIS A 85 -10.78 14.65 -3.21
N SER A 86 -11.36 13.55 -3.66
CA SER A 86 -12.29 13.49 -4.79
C SER A 86 -13.45 12.59 -4.44
N ASP A 87 -14.68 13.09 -4.63
CA ASP A 87 -15.94 12.35 -4.42
C ASP A 87 -16.61 11.94 -5.75
N ASP A 88 -15.87 12.04 -6.86
CA ASP A 88 -16.31 11.73 -8.22
C ASP A 88 -15.33 10.80 -8.96
N LEU A 89 -14.68 9.91 -8.19
CA LEU A 89 -13.74 8.90 -8.66
C LEU A 89 -12.54 9.48 -9.41
N GLY A 90 -12.02 10.62 -8.94
CA GLY A 90 -10.82 11.27 -9.46
C GLY A 90 -11.06 12.21 -10.65
N ARG A 91 -12.31 12.49 -11.03
CA ARG A 91 -12.62 13.41 -12.15
C ARG A 91 -12.37 14.87 -11.75
N GLY A 92 -12.65 15.22 -10.50
CA GLY A 92 -12.39 16.51 -9.88
C GLY A 92 -11.79 16.35 -8.49
N TRP A 93 -10.99 17.33 -8.06
CA TRP A 93 -10.28 17.30 -6.78
C TRP A 93 -10.53 18.57 -5.99
N THR A 94 -10.74 18.39 -4.68
CA THR A 94 -10.91 19.46 -3.71
C THR A 94 -9.66 19.54 -2.84
N GLU A 95 -9.12 20.75 -2.71
CA GLU A 95 -8.16 21.08 -1.67
C GLU A 95 -8.91 21.56 -0.42
N PRO A 96 -8.63 21.01 0.77
CA PRO A 96 -9.26 21.45 2.01
C PRO A 96 -9.01 22.93 2.29
N ALA A 97 -10.02 23.63 2.82
CA ALA A 97 -9.94 25.07 3.09
C ALA A 97 -8.89 25.47 4.15
N ARG A 98 -8.32 24.48 4.85
CA ARG A 98 -7.23 24.61 5.81
C ARG A 98 -6.29 23.42 5.62
N PRO A 99 -5.00 23.51 5.97
CA PRO A 99 -4.10 22.36 5.91
C PRO A 99 -4.68 21.17 6.68
N ALA A 100 -4.96 20.07 5.98
CA ALA A 100 -5.65 18.91 6.54
C ALA A 100 -4.83 18.26 7.66
N VAL A 101 -3.52 18.15 7.45
CA VAL A 101 -2.55 17.60 8.42
C VAL A 101 -1.62 18.71 8.85
N LYS A 102 -1.50 18.93 10.16
CA LYS A 102 -0.59 19.94 10.72
C LYS A 102 -0.11 19.54 12.11
N PHE A 103 1.21 19.66 12.31
CA PHE A 103 1.79 19.51 13.64
C PHE A 103 1.32 20.62 14.60
N PRO A 104 0.88 20.28 15.81
CA PRO A 104 0.61 21.25 16.87
C PRO A 104 1.83 22.12 17.17
N LYS A 105 1.62 23.42 17.47
CA LYS A 105 2.72 24.39 17.65
C LYS A 105 3.72 23.99 18.74
N ASP A 106 3.24 23.32 19.79
CA ASP A 106 4.05 22.83 20.91
C ASP A 106 5.07 21.76 20.51
N THR A 107 4.88 21.09 19.37
CA THR A 107 5.83 20.09 18.87
C THR A 107 7.10 20.69 18.27
N GLY A 108 7.08 21.99 17.91
CA GLY A 108 8.17 22.64 17.17
C GLY A 108 8.50 21.99 15.81
N THR A 109 7.62 21.13 15.30
CA THR A 109 7.84 20.31 14.10
C THR A 109 7.01 20.84 12.93
N SER A 110 7.48 20.59 11.70
CA SER A 110 6.75 20.89 10.47
C SER A 110 6.56 19.61 9.65
N LEU A 111 5.43 19.54 8.94
CA LEU A 111 5.12 18.42 8.07
C LEU A 111 5.99 18.49 6.81
N GLU A 112 6.67 17.40 6.49
CA GLU A 112 7.37 17.26 5.21
C GLU A 112 6.49 16.59 4.16
N ARG A 113 5.83 15.47 4.50
CA ARG A 113 4.98 14.72 3.57
C ARG A 113 4.02 13.79 4.29
N VAL A 114 2.93 13.45 3.60
CA VAL A 114 1.97 12.41 4.00
C VAL A 114 2.32 11.12 3.26
N TRP A 115 2.92 10.18 3.98
CA TRP A 115 3.45 8.92 3.47
C TRP A 115 2.38 7.86 3.24
N GLN A 116 1.31 7.88 4.03
CA GLN A 116 0.26 6.88 3.97
C GLN A 116 -1.08 7.56 4.26
N LEU A 117 -2.10 7.18 3.49
CA LEU A 117 -3.50 7.45 3.77
C LEU A 117 -4.20 6.09 3.84
N HIS A 118 -4.91 5.83 4.93
CA HIS A 118 -5.49 4.51 5.20
C HIS A 118 -6.93 4.64 5.74
N PRO A 119 -7.95 4.38 4.89
CA PRO A 119 -9.34 4.22 5.32
C PRO A 119 -9.49 3.06 6.33
N ALA A 120 -10.05 3.30 7.51
CA ALA A 120 -10.04 2.34 8.62
C ALA A 120 -11.04 1.18 8.45
N ALA A 121 -10.61 -0.07 8.42
CA ALA A 121 -11.45 -1.22 8.04
C ALA A 121 -12.83 -1.32 8.76
N ALA A 122 -12.93 -0.94 10.04
CA ALA A 122 -14.15 -1.04 10.84
C ALA A 122 -14.93 0.28 11.04
N GLU A 123 -14.39 1.42 10.60
CA GLU A 123 -14.96 2.75 10.88
C GLU A 123 -15.07 3.58 9.58
N PRO A 124 -16.26 3.67 8.94
CA PRO A 124 -16.40 4.18 7.57
C PRO A 124 -15.96 5.64 7.39
N ASP A 125 -16.09 6.48 8.41
CA ASP A 125 -15.69 7.88 8.34
C ASP A 125 -14.23 8.13 8.77
N VAL A 126 -13.56 7.10 9.28
CA VAL A 126 -12.21 7.24 9.84
C VAL A 126 -11.16 6.96 8.78
N VAL A 127 -10.19 7.86 8.72
CA VAL A 127 -9.00 7.75 7.89
C VAL A 127 -7.77 8.04 8.74
N TYR A 128 -6.76 7.19 8.66
CA TYR A 128 -5.46 7.45 9.26
C TYR A 128 -4.50 8.06 8.24
N ALA A 129 -3.64 8.96 8.71
CA ALA A 129 -2.52 9.47 7.94
C ALA A 129 -1.19 9.21 8.65
N GLY A 130 -0.24 8.61 7.93
CA GLY A 130 1.14 8.47 8.34
C GLY A 130 2.00 9.56 7.69
N THR A 131 2.90 10.18 8.44
CA THR A 131 3.66 11.35 7.97
C THR A 131 5.17 11.19 8.08
N GLU A 132 5.89 12.15 7.50
CA GLU A 132 7.29 12.48 7.84
C GLU A 132 7.37 13.93 8.34
N PRO A 133 8.04 14.19 9.48
CA PRO A 133 8.60 13.21 10.41
C PRO A 133 7.54 12.23 10.95
N ALA A 134 7.97 11.04 11.39
CA ALA A 134 7.09 9.93 11.71
C ALA A 134 6.05 10.32 12.75
N ALA A 135 4.79 10.37 12.35
CA ALA A 135 3.64 10.58 13.23
C ALA A 135 2.40 9.92 12.63
N LEU A 136 1.46 9.57 13.51
CA LEU A 136 0.15 9.07 13.14
C LEU A 136 -0.88 10.17 13.39
N TYR A 137 -1.74 10.40 12.42
CA TYR A 137 -2.91 11.24 12.56
C TYR A 137 -4.17 10.41 12.30
N ARG A 138 -5.29 10.85 12.88
CA ARG A 138 -6.61 10.26 12.68
C ARG A 138 -7.59 11.35 12.27
N SER A 139 -8.35 11.08 11.22
CA SER A 139 -9.52 11.86 10.79
C SER A 139 -10.78 11.10 11.17
N GLU A 140 -11.83 11.82 11.56
CA GLU A 140 -13.19 11.30 11.80
C GLU A 140 -14.20 11.83 10.76
N ASP A 141 -13.72 12.56 9.76
CA ASP A 141 -14.52 13.28 8.77
C ASP A 141 -14.10 12.92 7.34
N ARG A 142 -13.74 11.65 7.12
CA ARG A 142 -13.37 11.11 5.81
C ARG A 142 -12.16 11.80 5.16
N GLY A 143 -11.21 12.24 5.98
CA GLY A 143 -9.95 12.84 5.55
C GLY A 143 -10.00 14.34 5.28
N GLU A 144 -11.02 15.07 5.77
CA GLU A 144 -11.05 16.55 5.66
C GLU A 144 -10.10 17.19 6.69
N THR A 145 -10.13 16.70 7.94
CA THR A 145 -9.26 17.17 9.01
C THR A 145 -8.64 16.01 9.77
N PHE A 146 -7.39 16.20 10.20
CA PHE A 146 -6.61 15.17 10.87
C PHE A 146 -6.06 15.67 12.21
N GLU A 147 -6.28 14.89 13.26
CA GLU A 147 -5.76 15.14 14.60
C GLU A 147 -4.57 14.23 14.90
N LEU A 148 -3.54 14.79 15.53
CA LEU A 148 -2.33 14.06 15.91
C LEU A 148 -2.66 13.03 17.00
N VAL A 149 -2.30 11.77 16.78
CA VAL A 149 -2.36 10.71 17.80
C VAL A 149 -1.21 10.92 18.79
N ARG A 150 -1.46 11.77 19.80
CA ARG A 150 -0.46 12.19 20.79
C ARG A 150 0.23 11.04 21.53
N PRO A 151 -0.46 9.96 21.96
CA PRO A 151 0.22 8.89 22.69
C PRO A 151 1.36 8.22 21.91
N LEU A 152 1.27 8.12 20.58
CA LEU A 152 2.38 7.64 19.75
C LEU A 152 3.46 8.72 19.56
N TRP A 153 3.06 9.97 19.37
CA TRP A 153 4.00 11.11 19.28
C TRP A 153 4.80 11.32 20.57
N GLU A 154 4.22 11.03 21.72
CA GLU A 154 4.85 11.22 23.03
C GLU A 154 5.44 9.89 23.57
N HIS A 155 5.51 8.85 22.72
CA HIS A 155 5.99 7.53 23.11
C HIS A 155 7.42 7.61 23.70
N PRO A 156 7.72 6.91 24.82
CA PRO A 156 9.01 7.04 25.52
C PRO A 156 10.25 6.71 24.68
N THR A 157 10.10 5.91 23.62
CA THR A 157 11.22 5.53 22.74
C THR A 157 11.46 6.53 21.60
N ARG A 158 10.56 7.49 21.36
CA ARG A 158 10.62 8.40 20.20
C ARG A 158 11.93 9.17 20.09
N SER A 159 12.46 9.65 21.20
CA SER A 159 13.74 10.41 21.23
C SER A 159 14.95 9.59 20.78
N LYS A 160 14.78 8.28 20.60
CA LYS A 160 15.80 7.33 20.14
C LYS A 160 15.52 6.80 18.73
N TRP A 161 14.43 7.23 18.08
CA TRP A 161 14.16 6.87 16.68
C TRP A 161 15.17 7.60 15.80
N VAL A 162 15.71 6.88 14.81
CA VAL A 162 16.76 7.40 13.92
C VAL A 162 16.27 7.29 12.48
N PRO A 163 16.33 8.35 11.66
CA PRO A 163 15.95 8.25 10.26
C PRO A 163 16.83 7.25 9.51
N GLY A 164 16.21 6.49 8.60
CA GLY A 164 16.95 5.72 7.60
C GLY A 164 17.32 6.59 6.40
N GLY A 165 17.97 6.01 5.38
CA GLY A 165 18.34 6.74 4.16
C GLY A 165 17.16 7.34 3.37
N GLY A 166 15.93 6.91 3.64
CA GLY A 166 14.70 7.43 3.03
C GLY A 166 13.92 8.43 3.90
N GLY A 167 14.47 8.86 5.04
CA GLY A 167 13.75 9.69 6.02
C GLY A 167 13.12 8.89 7.16
N GLU A 168 12.63 9.59 8.18
CA GLU A 168 11.87 9.01 9.31
C GLU A 168 10.36 9.09 9.04
N GLY A 169 9.81 8.11 8.31
CA GLY A 169 8.42 8.12 7.87
C GLY A 169 7.57 7.04 8.52
N LEU A 170 6.35 7.39 8.96
CA LEU A 170 5.29 6.42 9.26
C LEU A 170 4.57 6.09 7.95
N HIS A 171 4.83 4.90 7.41
CA HIS A 171 4.42 4.51 6.05
C HIS A 171 3.40 3.37 6.03
N THR A 172 3.14 2.72 7.16
CA THR A 172 2.15 1.64 7.23
C THR A 172 1.18 1.91 8.36
N VAL A 173 -0.10 1.75 8.03
CA VAL A 173 -1.20 1.64 8.98
C VAL A 173 -2.00 0.41 8.58
N VAL A 174 -2.28 -0.47 9.53
CA VAL A 174 -3.14 -1.64 9.37
C VAL A 174 -4.18 -1.59 10.48
N THR A 175 -5.45 -1.63 10.10
CA THR A 175 -6.61 -1.56 11.00
C THR A 175 -7.37 -2.88 10.97
N ASP A 176 -7.73 -3.41 12.13
CA ASP A 176 -8.49 -4.66 12.20
C ASP A 176 -9.99 -4.41 11.98
N LYS A 177 -10.60 -5.15 11.04
CA LYS A 177 -12.06 -5.10 10.80
C LYS A 177 -12.89 -5.65 11.97
N ARG A 178 -12.29 -6.46 12.85
CA ARG A 178 -12.94 -7.12 13.99
C ARG A 178 -12.99 -6.22 15.23
N ASP A 179 -12.01 -5.34 15.39
CA ASP A 179 -11.90 -4.42 16.52
C ASP A 179 -11.29 -3.08 16.06
N PRO A 180 -12.08 -1.98 15.99
CA PRO A 180 -11.57 -0.68 15.57
C PRO A 180 -10.49 -0.11 16.51
N ARG A 181 -10.35 -0.67 17.73
CA ARG A 181 -9.33 -0.25 18.69
C ARG A 181 -7.96 -0.87 18.42
N ALA A 182 -7.89 -1.88 17.55
CA ALA A 182 -6.65 -2.57 17.19
C ALA A 182 -6.05 -1.96 15.92
N VAL A 183 -4.92 -1.26 16.09
CA VAL A 183 -4.18 -0.62 14.99
C VAL A 183 -2.70 -0.96 15.10
N THR A 184 -2.12 -1.37 13.98
CA THR A 184 -0.69 -1.63 13.83
C THR A 184 -0.10 -0.61 12.88
N VAL A 185 1.03 -0.01 13.24
CA VAL A 185 1.77 0.95 12.41
C VAL A 185 3.21 0.53 12.23
N ALA A 186 3.83 0.94 11.13
CA ALA A 186 5.27 0.74 10.91
C ALA A 186 5.99 2.04 10.53
N VAL A 187 7.18 2.20 11.08
CA VAL A 187 8.04 3.38 10.92
C VAL A 187 9.44 2.95 10.47
N SER A 188 9.95 3.59 9.42
CA SER A 188 11.35 3.46 8.99
C SER A 188 12.15 4.67 9.52
N THR A 189 13.07 4.57 10.48
CA THR A 189 13.37 3.41 11.35
C THR A 189 12.88 3.66 12.77
N ALA A 190 12.16 2.68 13.30
CA ALA A 190 11.72 2.55 14.69
C ALA A 190 11.03 1.19 14.89
N GLY A 191 10.52 0.61 13.81
CA GLY A 191 9.89 -0.71 13.78
C GLY A 191 8.37 -0.63 13.74
N VAL A 192 7.74 -1.72 14.14
CA VAL A 192 6.29 -1.87 14.28
C VAL A 192 5.86 -1.46 15.68
N PHE A 193 4.78 -0.70 15.77
CA PHE A 193 4.07 -0.40 17.01
C PHE A 193 2.61 -0.78 16.88
N ARG A 194 2.01 -1.23 17.98
CA ARG A 194 0.62 -1.67 18.02
C ARG A 194 -0.13 -1.07 19.20
N THR A 195 -1.40 -0.76 18.98
CA THR A 195 -2.39 -0.46 20.01
C THR A 195 -3.53 -1.47 19.95
N THR A 196 -4.17 -1.72 21.08
CA THR A 196 -5.43 -2.48 21.21
C THR A 196 -6.48 -1.73 22.02
N ASP A 197 -6.20 -0.46 22.34
CA ASP A 197 -7.03 0.41 23.19
C ASP A 197 -7.44 1.70 22.47
N GLY A 198 -7.47 1.68 21.13
CA GLY A 198 -7.91 2.82 20.32
C GLY A 198 -6.86 3.92 20.21
N GLY A 199 -5.58 3.58 20.42
CA GLY A 199 -4.46 4.50 20.32
C GLY A 199 -4.16 5.26 21.61
N ALA A 200 -4.77 4.88 22.75
CA ALA A 200 -4.48 5.46 24.06
C ALA A 200 -3.08 5.05 24.56
N SER A 201 -2.61 3.86 24.20
CA SER A 201 -1.24 3.42 24.40
C SER A 201 -0.72 2.62 23.20
N TRP A 202 0.60 2.59 23.04
CA TRP A 202 1.30 1.91 21.95
C TRP A 202 2.45 1.08 22.51
N SER A 203 2.61 -0.13 21.99
CA SER A 203 3.70 -1.04 22.37
C SER A 203 4.53 -1.42 21.15
N PRO A 204 5.87 -1.53 21.27
CA PRO A 204 6.70 -2.13 20.22
C PRO A 204 6.26 -3.56 19.90
N SER A 205 6.32 -3.94 18.62
CA SER A 205 5.78 -5.21 18.11
C SER A 205 6.79 -5.87 17.17
N ASN A 206 8.05 -6.00 17.62
CA ASN A 206 9.20 -6.36 16.76
C ASN A 206 9.88 -7.69 17.12
N SER A 207 9.33 -8.49 18.03
CA SER A 207 9.94 -9.75 18.44
C SER A 207 10.16 -10.67 17.24
N GLY A 208 11.40 -11.09 17.01
CA GLY A 208 11.79 -11.94 15.86
C GLY A 208 12.12 -11.19 14.58
N VAL A 209 11.96 -9.86 14.52
CA VAL A 209 12.39 -9.03 13.39
C VAL A 209 13.79 -8.50 13.63
N SER A 210 14.73 -8.87 12.76
CA SER A 210 16.13 -8.48 12.91
C SER A 210 16.40 -7.03 12.49
N ALA A 211 17.30 -6.37 13.20
CA ALA A 211 17.90 -5.09 12.87
C ALA A 211 19.43 -5.23 12.75
N VAL A 212 19.89 -5.98 11.75
CA VAL A 212 21.32 -6.33 11.53
C VAL A 212 22.30 -5.15 11.47
N PHE A 213 21.80 -3.93 11.26
CA PHE A 213 22.60 -2.70 11.23
C PHE A 213 22.77 -2.05 12.61
N LEU A 214 22.16 -2.61 13.66
CA LEU A 214 22.31 -2.19 15.05
C LEU A 214 23.25 -3.12 15.82
N PRO A 215 23.86 -2.66 16.94
CA PRO A 215 24.74 -3.49 17.75
C PRO A 215 24.06 -4.74 18.34
N ASP A 216 22.80 -4.59 18.75
CA ASP A 216 21.91 -5.70 19.09
C ASP A 216 21.05 -5.99 17.85
N PRO A 217 21.14 -7.19 17.26
CA PRO A 217 20.37 -7.54 16.08
C PRO A 217 18.89 -7.81 16.38
N ASP A 218 18.49 -7.96 17.64
CA ASP A 218 17.11 -8.26 18.03
C ASP A 218 16.54 -7.23 19.04
N PRO A 219 16.63 -5.92 18.76
CA PRO A 219 16.23 -4.90 19.71
C PRO A 219 14.69 -4.80 19.81
N GLU A 220 14.18 -4.27 20.91
CA GLU A 220 12.74 -4.03 21.09
C GLU A 220 12.16 -3.06 20.04
N PHE A 221 12.96 -2.10 19.58
CA PHE A 221 12.63 -1.12 18.55
C PHE A 221 13.89 -0.70 17.78
N GLY A 222 13.71 -0.05 16.63
CA GLY A 222 14.79 0.42 15.75
C GLY A 222 14.89 -0.30 14.42
N GLN A 223 14.06 -1.32 14.18
CA GLN A 223 13.95 -2.02 12.92
C GLN A 223 13.61 -1.05 11.77
N CYS A 224 14.16 -1.33 10.59
CA CYS A 224 13.88 -0.59 9.37
C CYS A 224 12.81 -1.33 8.55
N VAL A 225 11.61 -1.43 9.13
CA VAL A 225 10.46 -2.07 8.48
C VAL A 225 10.07 -1.25 7.26
N HIS A 226 9.83 -1.90 6.12
CA HIS A 226 9.48 -1.23 4.87
C HIS A 226 7.99 -1.28 4.54
N LYS A 227 7.30 -2.39 4.84
CA LYS A 227 5.83 -2.48 4.66
C LYS A 227 5.26 -3.63 5.49
N VAL A 228 4.04 -3.46 6.00
CA VAL A 228 3.25 -4.53 6.64
C VAL A 228 1.89 -4.62 5.95
N THR A 229 1.38 -5.84 5.77
CA THR A 229 0.04 -6.12 5.23
C THR A 229 -0.62 -7.26 6.01
N GLN A 230 -1.94 -7.36 5.94
CA GLN A 230 -2.76 -8.32 6.69
C GLN A 230 -3.35 -9.38 5.75
N ASP A 231 -3.35 -10.63 6.20
CA ASP A 231 -3.95 -11.74 5.47
C ASP A 231 -5.48 -11.63 5.39
N ALA A 232 -6.05 -12.00 4.23
CA ALA A 232 -7.49 -11.87 3.98
C ALA A 232 -8.36 -12.82 4.82
N ALA A 233 -7.88 -14.04 5.09
CA ALA A 233 -8.65 -15.09 5.75
C ALA A 233 -8.36 -15.17 7.26
N THR A 234 -7.12 -14.88 7.65
CA THR A 234 -6.63 -14.98 9.03
C THR A 234 -6.18 -13.60 9.49
N PRO A 235 -7.04 -12.75 10.10
CA PRO A 235 -6.66 -11.36 10.39
C PRO A 235 -5.54 -11.20 11.43
N ASP A 236 -5.23 -12.24 12.23
CA ASP A 236 -4.05 -12.25 13.10
C ASP A 236 -2.75 -12.54 12.33
N ARG A 237 -2.84 -12.96 11.07
CA ARG A 237 -1.69 -13.16 10.20
C ARG A 237 -1.31 -11.86 9.50
N LEU A 238 -0.05 -11.48 9.68
CA LEU A 238 0.56 -10.31 9.05
C LEU A 238 1.80 -10.72 8.27
N TYR A 239 2.06 -10.06 7.16
CA TYR A 239 3.29 -10.17 6.38
C TYR A 239 4.07 -8.86 6.44
N LEU A 240 5.39 -8.95 6.56
CA LEU A 240 6.26 -7.80 6.76
C LEU A 240 7.49 -7.90 5.85
N GLN A 241 7.72 -6.88 5.02
CA GLN A 241 9.00 -6.66 4.35
C GLN A 241 9.87 -5.77 5.23
N ASN A 242 11.03 -6.26 5.65
CA ASN A 242 12.01 -5.50 6.43
C ASN A 242 13.18 -5.03 5.53
N HIS A 243 14.10 -4.24 6.08
CA HIS A 243 15.37 -3.95 5.43
C HIS A 243 16.14 -5.21 5.09
N TRP A 244 16.15 -6.19 6.00
CA TRP A 244 16.67 -7.52 5.72
C TRP A 244 15.69 -8.53 6.27
N GLY A 245 15.15 -9.39 5.41
CA GLY A 245 14.18 -10.41 5.80
C GLY A 245 12.75 -10.09 5.32
N VAL A 246 12.01 -11.16 5.09
CA VAL A 246 10.56 -11.15 4.86
C VAL A 246 9.97 -11.97 5.99
N TYR A 247 9.04 -11.42 6.74
CA TYR A 247 8.54 -12.02 7.97
C TYR A 247 7.04 -12.26 7.92
N ARG A 248 6.59 -13.25 8.70
CA ARG A 248 5.18 -13.50 9.00
C ARG A 248 4.97 -13.49 10.51
N SER A 249 3.86 -12.92 10.95
CA SER A 249 3.30 -13.16 12.28
C SER A 249 1.99 -13.92 12.14
N ASP A 250 1.67 -14.81 13.08
CA ASP A 250 0.37 -15.50 13.19
C ASP A 250 -0.40 -15.07 14.46
N ASP A 251 0.12 -14.08 15.20
CA ASP A 251 -0.37 -13.62 16.50
C ASP A 251 -0.51 -12.09 16.57
N ALA A 252 -0.91 -11.51 15.43
CA ALA A 252 -1.16 -10.09 15.21
C ALA A 252 0.06 -9.19 15.53
N GLY A 253 1.25 -9.68 15.19
CA GLY A 253 2.53 -8.97 15.30
C GLY A 253 3.24 -9.14 16.64
N SER A 254 2.75 -10.02 17.53
CA SER A 254 3.38 -10.25 18.83
C SER A 254 4.73 -10.94 18.67
N HIS A 255 4.83 -11.87 17.71
CA HIS A 255 6.06 -12.51 17.27
C HIS A 255 6.09 -12.67 15.75
N TRP A 256 7.29 -12.55 15.17
CA TRP A 256 7.54 -12.64 13.74
C TRP A 256 8.53 -13.77 13.43
N THR A 257 8.24 -14.54 12.41
CA THR A 257 9.08 -15.62 11.88
C THR A 257 9.58 -15.24 10.50
N ASP A 258 10.88 -15.41 10.24
CA ASP A 258 11.45 -15.21 8.91
C ASP A 258 10.89 -16.28 7.95
N ILE A 259 10.38 -15.81 6.82
CA ILE A 259 9.79 -16.59 5.74
C ILE A 259 10.46 -16.26 4.39
N GLY A 260 11.65 -15.66 4.41
CA GLY A 260 12.37 -15.26 3.20
C GLY A 260 13.09 -16.40 2.46
N GLU A 261 13.06 -17.62 3.00
CA GLU A 261 13.72 -18.79 2.38
C GLU A 261 13.16 -19.06 0.98
N GLY A 262 14.05 -19.22 0.00
CA GLY A 262 13.69 -19.44 -1.41
C GLY A 262 13.57 -18.17 -2.26
N LEU A 263 13.57 -16.97 -1.67
CA LEU A 263 13.66 -15.73 -2.43
C LEU A 263 15.09 -15.49 -2.95
N PRO A 264 15.27 -14.88 -4.13
CA PRO A 264 16.59 -14.53 -4.66
C PRO A 264 17.27 -13.40 -3.87
N SER A 265 16.48 -12.62 -3.12
CA SER A 265 16.92 -11.62 -2.16
C SER A 265 15.87 -11.48 -1.07
N THR A 266 16.29 -11.30 0.17
CA THR A 266 15.39 -11.00 1.30
C THR A 266 15.24 -9.49 1.54
N PHE A 267 15.87 -8.68 0.68
CA PHE A 267 15.69 -7.24 0.63
C PHE A 267 14.60 -6.88 -0.38
N GLY A 268 13.70 -5.98 0.00
CA GLY A 268 12.63 -5.47 -0.83
C GLY A 268 12.01 -4.25 -0.15
N PHE A 269 11.09 -3.56 -0.79
CA PHE A 269 10.30 -2.52 -0.11
C PHE A 269 8.84 -2.91 0.09
N ALA A 270 8.26 -3.58 -0.89
CA ALA A 270 6.82 -3.80 -0.94
C ALA A 270 6.44 -5.21 -0.50
N VAL A 271 5.31 -5.30 0.20
CA VAL A 271 4.55 -6.54 0.39
C VAL A 271 3.06 -6.21 0.27
N ALA A 272 2.31 -7.08 -0.41
CA ALA A 272 0.85 -6.96 -0.55
C ALA A 272 0.20 -8.34 -0.33
N ALA A 273 -0.90 -8.39 0.41
CA ALA A 273 -1.70 -9.60 0.55
C ALA A 273 -2.75 -9.70 -0.56
N HIS A 274 -3.13 -10.92 -0.91
CA HIS A 274 -4.30 -11.12 -1.78
C HIS A 274 -5.57 -10.63 -1.05
N PRO A 275 -6.53 -9.97 -1.73
CA PRO A 275 -7.74 -9.42 -1.10
C PRO A 275 -8.72 -10.47 -0.52
N HIS A 276 -8.68 -11.71 -1.05
CA HIS A 276 -9.73 -12.72 -0.87
C HIS A 276 -9.17 -14.08 -0.44
N ARG A 277 -7.97 -14.45 -0.90
CA ARG A 277 -7.31 -15.70 -0.55
C ARG A 277 -6.35 -15.51 0.61
N GLY A 278 -6.60 -16.25 1.69
CA GLY A 278 -5.62 -16.39 2.76
C GLY A 278 -4.33 -17.06 2.28
N ASP A 279 -3.31 -16.93 3.11
CA ASP A 279 -1.99 -17.54 2.96
C ASP A 279 -1.22 -17.01 1.74
N THR A 280 -1.78 -16.01 1.04
CA THR A 280 -1.32 -15.52 -0.24
C THR A 280 -0.80 -14.09 -0.14
N ALA A 281 0.47 -13.89 -0.46
CA ALA A 281 1.12 -12.59 -0.45
C ALA A 281 2.14 -12.45 -1.58
N TYR A 282 2.43 -11.20 -1.93
CA TYR A 282 3.30 -10.80 -3.04
C TYR A 282 4.42 -9.91 -2.54
N VAL A 283 5.63 -10.13 -3.04
CA VAL A 283 6.81 -9.27 -2.79
C VAL A 283 7.54 -8.96 -4.09
N PHE A 284 8.36 -7.91 -4.09
CA PHE A 284 9.25 -7.59 -5.20
C PHE A 284 10.71 -7.51 -4.70
N PRO A 285 11.48 -8.60 -4.79
CA PRO A 285 12.86 -8.65 -4.30
C PRO A 285 13.80 -7.74 -5.09
N ILE A 286 14.61 -6.96 -4.38
CA ILE A 286 15.70 -6.14 -4.95
C ILE A 286 16.99 -6.40 -4.19
N ASN A 287 18.13 -5.96 -4.73
CA ASN A 287 19.40 -6.03 -4.03
C ASN A 287 19.51 -4.92 -2.97
N ALA A 288 20.13 -5.23 -1.84
CA ALA A 288 20.21 -4.35 -0.69
C ALA A 288 21.12 -3.12 -0.92
N ASP A 289 21.07 -2.21 0.06
CA ASP A 289 22.04 -1.13 0.27
C ASP A 289 22.26 -0.22 -0.94
N ALA A 290 23.43 -0.24 -1.56
CA ALA A 290 23.77 0.71 -2.62
C ALA A 290 23.22 0.30 -4.00
N ASP A 291 22.91 -0.99 -4.21
CA ASP A 291 22.55 -1.52 -5.52
C ASP A 291 21.09 -1.20 -5.87
N ARG A 292 20.12 -1.60 -5.02
CA ARG A 292 18.68 -1.24 -5.12
C ARG A 292 18.00 -1.60 -6.45
N VAL A 293 18.61 -2.42 -7.29
CA VAL A 293 18.02 -2.96 -8.53
C VAL A 293 17.31 -4.29 -8.27
N PRO A 294 16.34 -4.70 -9.10
CA PRO A 294 15.69 -6.01 -8.99
C PRO A 294 16.69 -7.16 -8.87
N ALA A 295 16.38 -8.16 -8.03
CA ALA A 295 17.26 -9.31 -7.84
C ALA A 295 17.50 -10.05 -9.17
N ASP A 296 18.76 -10.42 -9.43
CA ASP A 296 19.26 -10.94 -10.71
C ASP A 296 19.03 -10.02 -11.92
N HIS A 297 18.74 -8.74 -11.71
CA HIS A 297 18.29 -7.78 -12.75
C HIS A 297 17.03 -8.24 -13.48
N ARG A 298 16.09 -8.89 -12.79
CA ARG A 298 14.86 -9.40 -13.41
C ARG A 298 13.61 -8.73 -12.83
N CYS A 299 12.74 -8.25 -13.71
CA CYS A 299 11.41 -7.76 -13.34
C CYS A 299 10.50 -8.96 -13.00
N ARG A 300 10.36 -9.27 -11.71
CA ARG A 300 9.56 -10.42 -11.22
C ARG A 300 8.92 -10.08 -9.89
N VAL A 301 7.60 -10.26 -9.80
CA VAL A 301 6.90 -10.35 -8.51
C VAL A 301 7.07 -11.78 -8.01
N PHE A 302 7.24 -11.98 -6.71
CA PHE A 302 7.21 -13.30 -6.11
C PHE A 302 5.93 -13.47 -5.31
N ARG A 303 5.26 -14.61 -5.48
CA ARG A 303 4.05 -14.99 -4.74
C ARG A 303 4.37 -16.12 -3.79
N THR A 304 3.82 -16.05 -2.59
CA THR A 304 3.57 -17.23 -1.76
C THR A 304 2.07 -17.52 -1.77
N ALA A 305 1.69 -18.80 -1.70
CA ALA A 305 0.31 -19.26 -1.55
C ALA A 305 0.17 -20.23 -0.36
N ASP A 306 1.20 -20.30 0.50
CA ASP A 306 1.30 -21.21 1.64
C ASP A 306 1.86 -20.51 2.90
N ALA A 307 1.60 -19.21 2.98
CA ALA A 307 2.02 -18.32 4.05
C ALA A 307 3.55 -18.22 4.22
N GLY A 308 4.29 -18.23 3.11
CA GLY A 308 5.73 -18.02 3.07
C GLY A 308 6.56 -19.29 3.29
N LYS A 309 5.97 -20.48 3.17
CA LYS A 309 6.76 -21.72 3.18
C LYS A 309 7.48 -21.93 1.85
N SER A 310 6.92 -21.42 0.77
CA SER A 310 7.54 -21.38 -0.55
C SER A 310 7.18 -20.11 -1.31
N TRP A 311 8.02 -19.77 -2.28
CA TRP A 311 7.87 -18.61 -3.16
C TRP A 311 8.06 -18.99 -4.61
N GLU A 312 7.20 -18.47 -5.48
CA GLU A 312 7.29 -18.67 -6.93
C GLU A 312 7.46 -17.33 -7.67
N PRO A 313 8.29 -17.29 -8.72
CA PRO A 313 8.44 -16.09 -9.55
C PRO A 313 7.31 -15.96 -10.57
N LEU A 314 6.66 -14.80 -10.56
CA LEU A 314 5.63 -14.39 -11.50
C LEU A 314 6.24 -13.43 -12.53
N SER A 315 6.30 -13.87 -13.80
CA SER A 315 7.08 -13.18 -14.84
C SER A 315 6.51 -13.25 -16.25
N ALA A 316 5.40 -13.95 -16.47
CA ALA A 316 4.81 -14.03 -17.79
C ALA A 316 4.28 -12.65 -18.22
N GLY A 317 4.79 -12.13 -19.34
CA GLY A 317 4.45 -10.78 -19.83
C GLY A 317 5.32 -9.64 -19.28
N LEU A 318 6.21 -9.92 -18.32
CA LEU A 318 7.21 -8.95 -17.85
C LEU A 318 8.49 -8.97 -18.73
N PRO A 319 9.29 -7.88 -18.73
CA PRO A 319 10.58 -7.82 -19.41
C PRO A 319 11.49 -9.01 -19.08
N ARG A 320 12.18 -9.55 -20.09
CA ARG A 320 13.06 -10.74 -19.95
C ARG A 320 14.54 -10.39 -19.90
N GLU A 321 14.87 -9.23 -20.44
CA GLU A 321 16.15 -8.55 -20.38
C GLU A 321 16.44 -7.98 -19.00
N ASP A 322 17.64 -7.45 -18.83
CA ASP A 322 18.05 -6.78 -17.60
C ASP A 322 17.12 -5.60 -17.31
N HIS A 323 16.57 -5.59 -16.10
CA HIS A 323 15.64 -4.59 -15.61
C HIS A 323 16.20 -3.96 -14.32
N TYR A 324 16.10 -2.63 -14.24
CA TYR A 324 16.70 -1.83 -13.17
C TYR A 324 15.68 -1.01 -12.38
N GLY A 325 14.39 -1.20 -12.65
CA GLY A 325 13.33 -0.41 -12.02
C GLY A 325 12.98 -0.95 -10.63
N THR A 326 13.36 -0.22 -9.59
CA THR A 326 12.98 -0.51 -8.20
C THR A 326 11.47 -0.32 -7.98
N VAL A 327 10.82 -1.21 -7.22
CA VAL A 327 9.44 -1.03 -6.73
C VAL A 327 9.48 -0.55 -5.28
N LEU A 328 8.83 0.58 -4.99
CA LEU A 328 8.78 1.19 -3.65
C LEU A 328 7.66 0.60 -2.78
N ARG A 329 7.69 0.93 -1.48
CA ARG A 329 6.83 0.36 -0.41
C ARG A 329 5.35 0.30 -0.76
N ASP A 330 4.85 1.37 -1.36
CA ASP A 330 3.45 1.56 -1.73
C ASP A 330 3.19 1.43 -3.23
N ALA A 331 4.20 1.03 -3.99
CA ALA A 331 4.15 0.87 -5.43
C ALA A 331 3.87 -0.58 -5.88
N LEU A 332 3.33 -1.42 -4.98
CA LEU A 332 2.72 -2.72 -5.26
C LEU A 332 1.38 -2.80 -4.49
N CYS A 333 0.29 -3.16 -5.17
CA CYS A 333 -1.02 -3.34 -4.53
C CYS A 333 -1.85 -4.40 -5.25
N THR A 334 -2.95 -4.81 -4.62
CA THR A 334 -4.01 -5.63 -5.19
C THR A 334 -5.31 -4.82 -5.24
N ASP A 335 -6.19 -5.12 -6.22
CA ASP A 335 -7.59 -4.68 -6.17
C ASP A 335 -8.46 -5.75 -5.47
N ASP A 336 -9.77 -5.57 -5.48
CA ASP A 336 -10.79 -6.44 -4.91
C ASP A 336 -11.62 -7.20 -5.96
N ALA A 337 -11.16 -7.27 -7.22
CA ALA A 337 -11.79 -8.07 -8.26
C ALA A 337 -11.61 -9.59 -8.02
N ASP A 338 -12.34 -10.41 -8.78
CA ASP A 338 -12.19 -11.87 -8.80
C ASP A 338 -12.17 -12.38 -10.26
N PRO A 339 -11.02 -12.86 -10.79
CA PRO A 339 -9.69 -12.90 -10.15
C PRO A 339 -9.17 -11.52 -9.75
N ALA A 340 -8.32 -11.47 -8.72
CA ALA A 340 -7.79 -10.22 -8.21
C ALA A 340 -6.72 -9.66 -9.15
N GLY A 341 -6.76 -8.35 -9.36
CA GLY A 341 -5.70 -7.64 -10.03
C GLY A 341 -4.50 -7.44 -9.12
N VAL A 342 -3.30 -7.55 -9.68
CA VAL A 342 -2.03 -7.22 -9.02
C VAL A 342 -1.33 -6.13 -9.83
N TYR A 343 -0.92 -5.05 -9.17
CA TYR A 343 -0.41 -3.85 -9.82
C TYR A 343 0.91 -3.45 -9.21
N PHE A 344 1.90 -3.11 -10.02
CA PHE A 344 3.09 -2.42 -9.53
C PHE A 344 3.55 -1.32 -10.46
N GLY A 345 4.15 -0.30 -9.85
CA GLY A 345 4.87 0.75 -10.54
C GLY A 345 6.31 0.79 -10.07
N ASN A 346 7.21 1.22 -10.94
CA ASN A 346 8.63 1.27 -10.63
C ASN A 346 9.23 2.67 -10.85
N ARG A 347 10.46 2.84 -10.35
CA ARG A 347 11.18 4.11 -10.42
C ARG A 347 11.66 4.51 -11.82
N ASN A 348 11.55 3.63 -12.81
CA ASN A 348 11.80 3.93 -14.22
C ASN A 348 10.56 4.51 -14.92
N GLY A 349 9.45 4.67 -14.21
CA GLY A 349 8.22 5.24 -14.78
C GLY A 349 7.37 4.23 -15.53
N GLU A 350 7.51 2.95 -15.23
CA GLU A 350 6.69 1.87 -15.82
C GLU A 350 5.63 1.42 -14.80
N VAL A 351 4.46 1.07 -15.32
CA VAL A 351 3.35 0.51 -14.53
C VAL A 351 2.88 -0.76 -15.20
N PHE A 352 2.78 -1.83 -14.42
CA PHE A 352 2.34 -3.15 -14.85
C PHE A 352 1.10 -3.57 -14.07
N ALA A 353 0.24 -4.32 -14.75
CA ALA A 353 -0.94 -4.92 -14.17
C ALA A 353 -1.09 -6.37 -14.58
N SER A 354 -1.54 -7.19 -13.64
CA SER A 354 -2.13 -8.49 -13.85
C SER A 354 -3.62 -8.41 -13.53
N ALA A 355 -4.42 -9.21 -14.22
CA ALA A 355 -5.86 -9.38 -14.00
C ALA A 355 -6.22 -10.82 -13.60
N ASP A 356 -5.21 -11.59 -13.19
CA ASP A 356 -5.26 -13.04 -12.96
C ASP A 356 -4.32 -13.44 -11.80
N ASP A 357 -4.41 -12.72 -10.68
CA ASP A 357 -3.67 -12.98 -9.44
C ASP A 357 -2.13 -12.99 -9.58
N GLY A 358 -1.63 -12.29 -10.60
CA GLY A 358 -0.22 -12.17 -10.93
C GLY A 358 0.29 -13.20 -11.94
N ASP A 359 -0.55 -14.11 -12.45
CA ASP A 359 -0.11 -15.17 -13.36
C ASP A 359 0.39 -14.64 -14.71
N SER A 360 -0.20 -13.55 -15.23
CA SER A 360 0.27 -12.85 -16.42
C SER A 360 0.19 -11.32 -16.29
N TRP A 361 1.11 -10.63 -16.95
CA TRP A 361 1.31 -9.18 -16.82
C TRP A 361 1.20 -8.46 -18.15
N GLN A 362 0.64 -7.26 -18.10
CA GLN A 362 0.65 -6.27 -19.17
C GLN A 362 1.27 -4.98 -18.67
N GLN A 363 2.15 -4.37 -19.47
CA GLN A 363 2.58 -3.00 -19.24
C GLN A 363 1.47 -2.02 -19.62
N LEU A 364 1.02 -1.23 -18.65
CA LEU A 364 -0.05 -0.25 -18.82
C LEU A 364 0.48 1.12 -19.24
N ALA A 365 1.64 1.51 -18.70
CA ALA A 365 2.27 2.79 -18.98
C ALA A 365 3.80 2.68 -18.93
N SER A 366 4.47 3.57 -19.64
CA SER A 366 5.91 3.81 -19.56
C SER A 366 6.22 5.29 -19.73
N HIS A 367 7.46 5.68 -19.42
CA HIS A 367 7.92 7.07 -19.46
C HIS A 367 7.17 8.01 -18.52
N LEU A 368 6.56 7.46 -17.46
CA LEU A 368 6.06 8.28 -16.36
C LEU A 368 7.24 8.82 -15.53
N PRO A 369 7.01 9.82 -14.67
CA PRO A 369 7.94 10.11 -13.59
C PRO A 369 8.07 8.91 -12.64
N ASP A 370 9.13 8.92 -11.82
CA ASP A 370 9.38 7.99 -10.71
C ASP A 370 8.09 7.66 -9.94
N VAL A 371 7.63 6.41 -10.00
CA VAL A 371 6.37 5.97 -9.38
C VAL A 371 6.60 5.76 -7.88
N LEU A 372 5.81 6.46 -7.06
CA LEU A 372 5.93 6.49 -5.61
C LEU A 372 4.91 5.57 -4.93
N CYS A 373 3.68 5.54 -5.45
CA CYS A 373 2.62 4.67 -4.95
C CYS A 373 1.64 4.24 -6.06
N VAL A 374 0.99 3.11 -5.88
CA VAL A 374 -0.12 2.62 -6.70
C VAL A 374 -1.27 2.16 -5.80
N ARG A 375 -2.51 2.41 -6.22
CA ARG A 375 -3.73 1.90 -5.60
C ARG A 375 -4.74 1.51 -6.65
N ALA A 376 -5.40 0.38 -6.45
CA ALA A 376 -6.48 -0.06 -7.31
C ALA A 376 -7.67 -0.53 -6.48
N ALA A 377 -8.87 -0.37 -7.04
CA ALA A 377 -10.11 -0.89 -6.49
C ALA A 377 -11.16 -1.02 -7.60
N VAL A 378 -12.06 -1.98 -7.44
CA VAL A 378 -13.31 -2.09 -8.18
C VAL A 378 -14.20 -0.91 -7.76
N VAL A 379 -14.68 -0.17 -8.75
CA VAL A 379 -15.56 1.00 -8.55
C VAL A 379 -16.77 0.86 -9.48
N GLY A 380 -17.91 0.42 -8.94
CA GLY A 380 -19.13 0.22 -9.74
C GLY A 380 -20.02 -0.86 -9.18
#